data_AF-A0A8T0D5L5-F1
#
_entry.id   AF-A0A8T0D5L5-F1
#
_cell.length_a   1.000
_cell.length_b   1.000
_cell.length_c   1.000
_cell.angle_alpha   90.00
_cell.angle_beta   90.00
_cell.angle_gamma   90.00
#
_symmetry.space_group_name_H-M   'P 1'
#
loop_
_entity.id
_entity.type
_entity.pdbx_description
1 polymer ?
#
loop_
_entity_poly.entity_id
_entity_poly.type
_entity_poly.pdbx_seq_one_letter_code
_entity_poly.pdbx_strand_id
1 'polypeptide(L)'
;MCISIFFQLLPLDLIYPNQSHREGTQNLTLSTKLSSDSKHIAMEFFTQANKSFKILLDFEHDCICLNTTENTITTNSFVVKEEIPFVPEQVRELRVVRNTNESEITLYANHTELFNETLPITRPVGKLNHVHINGDLILLNAKFN
;
A
#
# COMPACT_ATOMS: atom_id res chain seq x y z
N MET A 1 -3.58 15.82 7.26
CA MET A 1 -2.32 16.47 7.71
C MET A 1 -1.29 16.21 6.62
N CYS A 2 -0.85 17.22 5.88
CA CYS A 2 0.20 17.04 4.86
C CYS A 2 1.56 16.97 5.57
N ILE A 3 2.23 15.83 5.47
CA ILE A 3 3.63 15.71 5.86
C ILE A 3 4.44 15.91 4.57
N SER A 4 4.98 17.11 4.37
CA SER A 4 5.87 17.40 3.24
C SER A 4 7.29 16.96 3.60
N ILE A 5 7.71 15.78 3.14
CA ILE A 5 9.09 15.28 3.29
C ILE A 5 9.71 15.21 1.90
N PHE A 6 10.84 15.87 1.67
CA PHE A 6 11.36 16.09 0.32
C PHE A 6 12.23 14.98 -0.24
N PHE A 7 12.85 14.12 0.58
CA PHE A 7 13.52 12.89 0.13
C PHE A 7 13.66 11.96 1.34
N GLN A 8 13.20 10.71 1.24
CA GLN A 8 13.32 9.74 2.34
C GLN A 8 13.93 8.43 1.86
N LEU A 9 14.95 7.97 2.57
CA LEU A 9 15.53 6.64 2.38
C LEU A 9 14.59 5.60 2.98
N LEU A 10 14.42 4.48 2.27
CA LEU A 10 13.64 3.33 2.73
C LEU A 10 14.50 2.40 3.59
N PRO A 11 13.90 1.65 4.54
CA PRO A 11 12.46 1.54 4.80
C PRO A 11 11.88 2.77 5.53
N LEU A 12 10.56 2.94 5.40
CA LEU A 12 9.81 4.03 6.00
C LEU A 12 8.56 3.53 6.71
N ASP A 13 8.40 3.93 7.97
CA ASP A 13 7.18 3.73 8.75
C ASP A 13 6.37 5.03 8.84
N LEU A 14 5.11 4.99 8.41
CA LEU A 14 4.18 6.10 8.53
C LEU A 14 3.02 5.72 9.46
N ILE A 15 2.80 6.52 10.49
CA ILE A 15 1.74 6.30 11.48
C ILE A 15 0.47 7.01 11.03
N TYR A 16 -0.65 6.29 10.95
CA TYR A 16 -1.95 6.87 10.62
C TYR A 16 -2.40 7.80 11.76
N PRO A 17 -2.83 9.03 11.46
CA PRO A 17 -3.31 9.93 12.51
C PRO A 17 -4.63 9.41 13.10
N ASN A 18 -4.74 9.46 14.43
CA ASN A 18 -5.91 8.99 15.21
C ASN A 18 -7.27 9.56 14.76
N GLN A 19 -7.28 10.68 14.03
CA GLN A 19 -8.49 11.34 13.54
C GLN A 19 -9.03 10.76 12.21
N SER A 20 -8.19 10.04 11.43
CA SER A 20 -8.62 9.32 10.20
C SER A 20 -9.56 8.14 10.50
N HIS A 21 -9.76 7.85 11.78
CA HIS A 21 -10.49 6.69 12.28
C HIS A 21 -12.01 6.84 12.22
N ARG A 22 -12.56 7.99 11.83
CA ARG A 22 -14.02 8.19 11.75
C ARG A 22 -14.60 7.94 10.36
N GLU A 23 -13.75 7.77 9.35
CA GLU A 23 -14.18 7.63 7.97
C GLU A 23 -14.29 6.16 7.59
N GLY A 24 -15.34 5.82 6.81
CA GLY A 24 -15.52 4.47 6.26
C GLY A 24 -14.41 4.07 5.30
N THR A 25 -13.60 5.04 4.87
CA THR A 25 -12.51 4.90 3.91
C THR A 25 -11.21 5.44 4.51
N GLN A 26 -10.10 4.76 4.32
CA GLN A 26 -8.76 5.21 4.73
C GLN A 26 -7.84 5.22 3.51
N ASN A 27 -7.13 6.32 3.27
CA ASN A 27 -6.30 6.46 2.08
C ASN A 27 -4.83 6.76 2.41
N LEU A 28 -3.93 6.19 1.60
CA LEU A 28 -2.53 6.57 1.52
C LEU A 28 -2.22 6.96 0.08
N THR A 29 -1.68 8.16 -0.11
CA THR A 29 -1.16 8.62 -1.40
C THR A 29 0.34 8.81 -1.31
N LEU A 30 1.09 8.17 -2.20
CA LEU A 30 2.53 8.26 -2.34
C LEU A 30 2.87 8.90 -3.67
N SER A 31 3.73 9.91 -3.67
CA SER A 31 4.39 10.38 -4.90
C SER A 31 5.74 9.70 -4.98
N THR A 32 5.93 8.87 -6.00
CA THR A 32 7.10 7.99 -6.11
C THR A 32 7.76 8.15 -7.47
N LYS A 33 9.05 7.85 -7.53
CA LYS A 33 9.81 7.68 -8.77
C LYS A 33 10.52 6.33 -8.70
N LEU A 34 10.39 5.54 -9.76
CA LEU A 34 11.09 4.25 -9.89
C LEU A 34 12.34 4.42 -10.73
N SER A 35 13.39 3.68 -10.40
CA SER A 35 14.56 3.53 -11.25
C SER A 35 14.40 2.34 -12.20
N SER A 36 15.16 2.30 -13.30
CA SER A 36 15.10 1.20 -14.28
C SER A 36 15.49 -0.18 -13.75
N ASP A 37 16.19 -0.22 -12.61
CA ASP A 37 16.63 -1.43 -11.93
C ASP A 37 15.76 -1.79 -10.72
N SER A 38 14.61 -1.13 -10.55
CA SER A 38 13.67 -1.42 -9.46
C SER A 38 13.16 -2.86 -9.58
N LYS A 39 13.30 -3.65 -8.52
CA LYS A 39 12.86 -5.05 -8.49
C LYS A 39 11.57 -5.20 -7.73
N HIS A 40 11.47 -4.58 -6.55
CA HIS A 40 10.31 -4.77 -5.69
C HIS A 40 9.93 -3.51 -4.92
N ILE A 41 8.63 -3.32 -4.70
CA ILE A 41 8.09 -2.36 -3.73
C ILE A 41 7.11 -3.08 -2.83
N ALA A 42 7.31 -2.93 -1.53
CA ALA A 42 6.46 -3.49 -0.50
C ALA A 42 5.78 -2.38 0.29
N MET A 43 4.45 -2.47 0.41
CA MET A 43 3.66 -1.64 1.32
C MET A 43 2.88 -2.57 2.24
N GLU A 44 3.28 -2.66 3.49
CA GLU A 44 2.61 -3.46 4.51
C GLU A 44 1.81 -2.56 5.46
N PHE A 45 0.51 -2.83 5.53
CA PHE A 45 -0.45 -2.05 6.31
C PHE A 45 -0.85 -2.84 7.54
N PHE A 46 -0.64 -2.25 8.71
CA PHE A 46 -0.92 -2.87 9.99
C PHE A 46 -2.18 -2.29 10.60
N THR A 47 -3.00 -3.16 11.18
CA THR A 47 -4.24 -2.77 11.84
C THR A 47 -4.13 -2.87 13.36
N GLN A 48 -5.02 -2.19 14.07
CA GLN A 48 -5.15 -2.27 15.53
C GLN A 48 -5.57 -3.66 16.04
N ALA A 49 -5.99 -4.57 15.16
CA ALA A 49 -6.47 -5.90 15.51
C ALA A 49 -5.40 -7.00 15.34
N ASN A 50 -4.11 -6.65 15.31
CA ASN A 50 -3.00 -7.57 15.03
C ASN A 50 -3.15 -8.32 13.69
N LYS A 51 -3.67 -7.63 12.69
CA LYS A 51 -3.75 -8.12 11.31
C LYS A 51 -2.96 -7.18 10.41
N SER A 52 -2.39 -7.71 9.35
CA SER A 52 -1.78 -6.91 8.31
C SER A 52 -2.13 -7.42 6.93
N PHE A 53 -1.98 -6.55 5.96
CA PHE A 53 -1.95 -6.93 4.56
C PHE A 53 -0.82 -6.21 3.87
N LYS A 54 -0.20 -6.87 2.90
CA LYS A 54 0.95 -6.38 2.16
C LYS A 54 0.62 -6.37 0.68
N ILE A 55 0.77 -5.21 0.07
CA ILE A 55 0.83 -5.06 -1.38
C ILE A 55 2.30 -5.17 -1.78
N LEU A 56 2.62 -6.11 -2.66
CA LEU A 56 3.92 -6.28 -3.27
C LEU A 56 3.80 -5.99 -4.76
N LEU A 57 4.49 -4.96 -5.24
CA LEU A 57 4.74 -4.76 -6.67
C LEU A 57 6.07 -5.47 -6.98
N ASP A 58 6.00 -6.56 -7.72
CA ASP A 58 7.14 -7.39 -8.12
C ASP A 58 7.41 -7.16 -9.62
N PHE A 59 8.41 -6.34 -9.90
CA PHE A 59 8.80 -5.98 -11.26
C PHE A 59 9.65 -7.07 -11.92
N GLU A 60 10.24 -8.00 -11.16
CA GLU A 60 10.98 -9.14 -11.72
C GLU A 60 10.01 -10.15 -12.36
N HIS A 61 8.85 -10.35 -11.73
CA HIS A 61 7.78 -11.21 -12.23
C HIS A 61 6.63 -10.45 -12.90
N ASP A 62 6.76 -9.12 -13.03
CA ASP A 62 5.78 -8.20 -13.61
C ASP A 62 4.35 -8.39 -13.07
N CYS A 63 4.21 -8.45 -11.74
CA CYS A 63 2.92 -8.71 -11.11
C CYS A 63 2.73 -7.97 -9.78
N ILE A 64 1.47 -7.82 -9.37
CA ILE A 64 1.08 -7.29 -8.07
C ILE A 64 0.52 -8.43 -7.24
N CYS A 65 1.11 -8.65 -6.07
CA CYS A 65 0.67 -9.65 -5.10
C CYS A 65 0.03 -8.98 -3.88
N LEU A 66 -0.98 -9.64 -3.34
CA LEU A 66 -1.62 -9.28 -2.08
C LEU A 66 -1.44 -10.42 -1.07
N ASN A 67 -0.79 -10.10 0.04
CA ASN A 67 -0.58 -11.04 1.13
C ASN A 67 -1.37 -10.57 2.34
N THR A 68 -1.98 -11.49 3.07
CA THR A 68 -2.66 -11.19 4.32
C THR A 68 -2.07 -11.99 5.46
N THR A 69 -1.97 -11.36 6.63
CA THR A 69 -1.40 -11.94 7.84
C THR A 69 -2.35 -11.71 9.00
N GLU A 70 -2.64 -12.76 9.76
CA GLU A 70 -3.44 -12.72 10.98
C GLU A 70 -2.66 -13.36 12.12
N ASN A 71 -2.54 -12.65 13.26
CA ASN A 71 -1.83 -13.17 14.43
C ASN A 71 -0.44 -13.73 14.10
N THR A 72 0.33 -13.01 13.27
CA THR A 72 1.68 -13.39 12.77
C THR A 72 1.75 -14.58 11.83
N ILE A 73 0.61 -15.12 11.38
CA ILE A 73 0.54 -16.20 10.40
C ILE A 73 0.09 -15.62 9.07
N THR A 74 0.90 -15.78 8.01
CA THR A 74 0.47 -15.45 6.65
C THR A 74 -0.66 -16.40 6.27
N THR A 75 -1.84 -15.86 6.06
CA THR A 75 -3.06 -16.63 5.78
C THR A 75 -3.28 -16.81 4.29
N ASN A 76 -2.99 -15.78 3.48
CA ASN A 76 -3.21 -15.80 2.03
C ASN A 76 -2.09 -15.05 1.30
N SER A 77 -1.79 -15.49 0.08
CA SER A 77 -0.86 -14.85 -0.85
C SER A 77 -1.34 -15.16 -2.26
N PHE A 78 -1.69 -14.14 -3.04
CA PHE A 78 -2.20 -14.32 -4.40
C PHE A 78 -1.87 -13.13 -5.30
N VAL A 79 -1.77 -13.41 -6.60
CA VAL A 79 -1.59 -12.39 -7.63
C VAL A 79 -2.94 -11.73 -7.89
N VAL A 80 -2.98 -10.40 -7.75
CA VAL A 80 -4.18 -9.58 -8.00
C VAL A 80 -4.13 -8.86 -9.33
N LYS A 81 -2.93 -8.73 -9.90
CA LYS A 81 -2.72 -8.16 -11.23
C LYS A 81 -1.48 -8.72 -11.88
N GLU A 82 -1.61 -9.10 -13.14
CA GLU A 82 -0.50 -9.28 -14.06
C GLU A 82 -0.24 -7.96 -14.82
N GLU A 83 1.02 -7.74 -15.17
CA GLU A 83 1.54 -6.56 -15.86
C GLU A 83 1.42 -5.28 -15.04
N ILE A 84 2.56 -4.76 -14.62
CA ILE A 84 2.66 -3.51 -13.86
C ILE A 84 2.83 -2.35 -14.86
N PRO A 85 1.84 -1.44 -14.99
CA PRO A 85 1.88 -0.37 -15.98
C PRO A 85 2.75 0.81 -15.49
N PHE A 86 4.01 0.55 -15.19
CA PHE A 86 4.98 1.52 -14.73
C PHE A 86 6.06 1.77 -15.78
N VAL A 87 6.43 3.04 -15.91
CA VAL A 87 7.53 3.46 -16.75
C VAL A 87 8.66 3.93 -15.84
N PRO A 88 9.86 3.34 -15.93
CA PRO A 88 11.01 3.78 -15.16
C PRO A 88 11.30 5.27 -15.36
N GLU A 89 11.94 5.88 -14.35
CA GLU A 89 12.35 7.28 -14.31
C GLU A 89 11.21 8.32 -14.35
N GLN A 90 9.95 7.87 -14.35
CA GLN A 90 8.80 8.77 -14.29
C GLN A 90 8.28 8.90 -12.86
N VAL A 91 7.94 10.13 -12.49
CA VAL A 91 7.21 10.39 -11.25
C VAL A 91 5.77 9.95 -11.44
N ARG A 92 5.27 9.13 -10.51
CA ARG A 92 3.92 8.58 -10.52
C ARG A 92 3.31 8.68 -9.14
N GLU A 93 2.00 8.82 -9.10
CA GLU A 93 1.23 8.72 -7.86
C GLU A 93 0.80 7.27 -7.65
N LEU A 94 1.01 6.74 -6.45
CA LEU A 94 0.42 5.50 -5.96
C LEU A 94 -0.61 5.84 -4.89
N ARG A 95 -1.87 5.50 -5.11
CA ARG A 95 -2.93 5.73 -4.13
C ARG A 95 -3.54 4.41 -3.70
N VAL A 96 -3.40 4.09 -2.43
CA VAL A 96 -4.08 2.97 -1.77
C VAL A 96 -5.32 3.50 -1.07
N VAL A 97 -6.46 2.91 -1.41
CA VAL A 97 -7.77 3.22 -0.81
C VAL A 97 -8.26 1.96 -0.12
N ARG A 98 -8.61 2.06 1.17
CA ARG A 98 -9.17 0.96 1.94
C ARG A 98 -10.57 1.30 2.39
N ASN A 99 -11.57 0.53 1.96
CA ASN A 99 -12.91 0.60 2.49
C ASN A 99 -13.03 -0.32 3.72
N THR A 100 -13.19 0.27 4.90
CA THR A 100 -13.23 -0.47 6.16
C THR A 100 -14.53 -1.23 6.41
N ASN A 101 -15.63 -0.83 5.76
CA ASN A 101 -16.93 -1.49 5.90
C ASN A 101 -16.99 -2.79 5.09
N GLU A 102 -16.44 -2.74 3.87
CA GLU A 102 -16.43 -3.86 2.93
C GLU A 102 -15.15 -4.70 3.03
N SER A 103 -14.15 -4.22 3.78
CA SER A 103 -12.79 -4.80 3.81
C SER A 103 -12.14 -4.83 2.42
N GLU A 104 -12.51 -3.90 1.55
CA GLU A 104 -11.96 -3.78 0.21
C GLU A 104 -10.71 -2.92 0.22
N ILE A 105 -9.81 -3.23 -0.71
CA ILE A 105 -8.61 -2.47 -0.99
C ILE A 105 -8.46 -2.24 -2.47
N THR A 106 -8.15 -1.00 -2.82
CA THR A 106 -7.94 -0.59 -4.20
C THR A 106 -6.60 0.10 -4.31
N LEU A 107 -5.81 -0.28 -5.32
CA LEU A 107 -4.57 0.39 -5.67
C LEU A 107 -4.75 1.14 -6.98
N TYR A 108 -4.41 2.42 -6.99
CA TYR A 108 -4.36 3.25 -8.17
C TYR A 108 -2.93 3.66 -8.49
N ALA A 109 -2.60 3.74 -9.77
CA ALA A 109 -1.45 4.45 -10.29
C ALA A 109 -1.93 5.70 -11.06
N ASN A 110 -1.68 6.88 -10.51
CA ASN A 110 -2.31 8.13 -10.91
C ASN A 110 -3.84 7.99 -10.86
N HIS A 111 -4.51 8.08 -12.01
CA HIS A 111 -5.96 7.96 -12.14
C HIS A 111 -6.41 6.58 -12.65
N THR A 112 -5.48 5.64 -12.82
CA THR A 112 -5.78 4.29 -13.32
C THR A 112 -5.87 3.31 -12.16
N GLU A 113 -6.97 2.59 -12.06
CA GLU A 113 -7.11 1.47 -11.12
C GLU A 113 -6.21 0.32 -11.58
N LEU A 114 -5.38 -0.16 -10.67
CA LEU A 114 -4.57 -1.36 -10.89
C LEU A 114 -5.37 -2.59 -10.46
N PHE A 115 -5.93 -2.59 -9.25
CA PHE A 115 -6.81 -3.66 -8.80
C PHE A 115 -7.76 -3.13 -7.72
N ASN A 116 -8.88 -3.84 -7.55
CA ASN A 116 -9.79 -3.71 -6.41
C ASN A 116 -10.12 -5.11 -5.89
N GLU A 117 -9.82 -5.39 -4.61
CA GLU A 117 -9.98 -6.71 -4.02
C GLU A 117 -10.58 -6.65 -2.62
N THR A 118 -11.44 -7.62 -2.30
CA THR A 118 -11.86 -7.85 -0.91
C THR A 118 -10.78 -8.60 -0.17
N LEU A 119 -10.28 -8.03 0.93
CA LEU A 119 -9.25 -8.67 1.75
C LEU A 119 -9.81 -9.98 2.36
N PRO A 120 -9.21 -11.15 2.08
CA PRO A 120 -9.58 -12.40 2.72
C PRO A 120 -9.00 -12.44 4.14
N ILE A 121 -9.53 -11.57 5.00
CA ILE A 121 -9.16 -11.41 6.40
C ILE A 121 -10.42 -11.53 7.24
N THR A 122 -10.34 -12.28 8.33
CA THR A 122 -11.46 -12.45 9.26
C THR A 122 -11.89 -11.09 9.85
N ARG A 123 -13.20 -10.86 9.96
CA ARG A 123 -13.72 -9.62 10.54
C ARG A 123 -13.82 -9.75 12.08
N PRO A 124 -13.66 -8.65 12.84
CA PRO A 124 -13.32 -7.31 12.39
C PRO A 124 -11.82 -7.18 12.05
N VAL A 125 -11.49 -6.45 10.98
CA VAL A 125 -10.10 -6.22 10.56
C VAL A 125 -9.44 -5.08 11.36
N GLY A 126 -10.24 -4.21 11.97
CA GLY A 126 -9.77 -3.04 12.70
C GLY A 126 -9.31 -1.90 11.78
N LYS A 127 -9.00 -0.75 12.37
CA LYS A 127 -8.52 0.44 11.64
C LYS A 127 -7.03 0.34 11.38
N LEU A 128 -6.56 0.97 10.30
CA LEU A 128 -5.13 1.10 10.04
C LEU A 128 -4.45 1.90 11.16
N ASN A 129 -3.31 1.39 11.62
CA ASN A 129 -2.46 1.97 12.64
C ASN A 129 -1.22 2.61 12.01
N HIS A 130 -0.50 1.85 11.19
CA HIS A 130 0.67 2.33 10.47
C HIS A 130 0.85 1.56 9.17
N VAL A 131 1.69 2.10 8.30
CA VAL A 131 2.14 1.45 7.07
C VAL A 131 3.67 1.44 7.07
N HIS A 132 4.23 0.28 6.76
CA HIS A 132 5.65 0.08 6.50
C HIS A 132 5.87 0.00 5.00
N ILE A 133 6.75 0.84 4.48
CA ILE A 133 7.07 0.95 3.06
C ILE A 133 8.54 0.59 2.88
N ASN A 134 8.83 -0.31 1.95
CA ASN A 134 10.19 -0.74 1.63
C ASN A 134 10.33 -1.08 0.15
N GLY A 135 11.57 -1.22 -0.32
CA GLY A 135 11.91 -1.61 -1.69
C GLY A 135 12.58 -0.51 -2.51
N ASP A 136 12.59 -0.71 -3.82
CA ASP A 136 13.35 0.08 -4.78
C ASP A 136 12.50 1.23 -5.33
N LEU A 137 12.29 2.27 -4.51
CA LEU A 137 11.66 3.50 -4.96
C LEU A 137 12.25 4.74 -4.31
N ILE A 138 12.18 5.86 -5.03
CA ILE A 138 12.41 7.18 -4.46
C ILE A 138 11.06 7.74 -4.03
N LEU A 139 10.88 7.93 -2.73
CA LEU A 139 9.68 8.54 -2.19
C LEU A 139 9.84 10.07 -2.13
N LEU A 140 8.97 10.77 -2.85
CA LEU A 140 8.96 12.23 -2.95
C LEU A 140 7.93 12.88 -2.01
N ASN A 141 6.85 12.16 -1.68
CA ASN A 141 5.80 12.64 -0.77
C ASN A 141 4.92 11.49 -0.29
N ALA A 142 4.37 11.60 0.92
CA ALA A 142 3.36 10.69 1.44
C ALA A 142 2.26 11.46 2.17
N LYS A 143 1.00 11.12 1.89
CA LYS A 143 -0.17 11.79 2.47
C LYS A 143 -1.23 10.79 2.89
N PHE A 144 -1.77 11.01 4.09
CA PHE A 144 -3.00 10.38 4.54
C PHE A 144 -4.16 11.33 4.28
N ASN A 145 -5.21 10.81 3.65
CA ASN A 145 -6.48 11.49 3.45
C ASN A 145 -7.57 10.67 4.14
#